data_AF-A0ABD0P2F4-F1
#
_entry.id   AF-A0ABD0P2F4-F1
#
_cell.length_a   1.000
_cell.length_b   1.000
_cell.length_c   1.000
_cell.angle_alpha   90.00
_cell.angle_beta   90.00
_cell.angle_gamma   90.00
#
_symmetry.space_group_name_H-M   'P 1'
#
loop_
_entity.id
_entity.type
_entity.pdbx_description
1 polymer ?
#
loop_
_entity_poly.entity_id
_entity_poly.type
_entity_poly.pdbx_seq_one_letter_code
_entity_poly.pdbx_strand_id
1 'polypeptide(L)'
;VCDSDTVLDPACTIEMLKVLEEDPEVGGVGGDVQILNKYDSWISFLSSVRYWMAFNVERACQSYFGCVQCISGPLGMYRNSLLQQFLEPWYHQTFLGSKCSFGDDRHLTNRVLSFGYKTKFTARSQCQTETPTQYLRWLNQQTRWSKSYFREWLYNALWFHKHSLWMTYESVVTGFFPFFLVATVIHLFYRGRLWNILLFLLTVQLVGMVKATYACFLRGRLVMIFMSLYSLLYMSSLLPAKIFALLTINKAGWGTSGRKKIVVNLIGAVPVTVWAAILLGGVVYTIYCEVQEPFSETEKALLIAGTILYACYWLILLVLYLAIVAKRCNKREE
;
A
#
# COMPACT_ATOMS: atom_id res chain seq x y z
N VAL A 1 9.09 -9.64 -17.49
CA VAL A 1 9.80 -8.81 -16.49
C VAL A 1 9.78 -9.58 -15.18
N CYS A 2 10.92 -9.65 -14.50
CA CYS A 2 11.09 -10.34 -13.22
C CYS A 2 12.17 -9.60 -12.44
N ASP A 3 11.92 -9.36 -11.16
CA ASP A 3 12.93 -8.80 -10.25
C ASP A 3 13.93 -9.91 -9.86
N SER A 4 15.18 -9.53 -9.57
CA SER A 4 16.28 -10.48 -9.31
C SER A 4 16.13 -11.24 -7.97
N ASP A 5 15.29 -10.75 -7.06
CA ASP A 5 15.00 -11.32 -5.74
C ASP A 5 13.69 -12.13 -5.74
N THR A 6 13.26 -12.61 -6.92
CA THR A 6 11.99 -13.31 -7.10
C THR A 6 12.20 -14.78 -7.48
N VAL A 7 11.51 -15.67 -6.77
CA VAL A 7 11.38 -17.10 -7.07
C VAL A 7 10.07 -17.32 -7.81
N LEU A 8 10.15 -17.84 -9.03
CA LEU A 8 9.00 -18.08 -9.91
C LEU A 8 8.41 -19.47 -9.69
N ASP A 9 7.08 -19.58 -9.68
CA ASP A 9 6.42 -20.87 -9.81
C ASP A 9 6.67 -21.44 -11.24
N PRO A 10 6.97 -22.74 -11.40
CA PRO A 10 7.26 -23.33 -12.71
C PRO A 10 6.16 -23.11 -13.77
N ALA A 11 4.90 -23.01 -13.36
CA ALA A 11 3.77 -22.79 -14.25
C ALA A 11 3.49 -21.31 -14.54
N CYS A 12 4.18 -20.36 -13.87
CA CYS A 12 3.82 -18.95 -13.90
C CYS A 12 3.78 -18.37 -15.32
N THR A 13 4.73 -18.76 -16.17
CA THR A 13 4.86 -18.29 -17.55
C THR A 13 3.72 -18.83 -18.42
N ILE A 14 3.38 -20.11 -18.29
CA ILE A 14 2.32 -20.75 -19.08
C ILE A 14 0.95 -20.15 -18.71
N GLU A 15 0.69 -19.90 -17.43
CA GLU A 15 -0.58 -19.30 -16.99
C GLU A 15 -0.75 -17.85 -17.46
N MET A 16 0.32 -17.06 -17.52
CA MET A 16 0.27 -15.71 -18.11
C MET A 16 0.11 -15.75 -19.63
N LEU A 17 0.79 -16.68 -20.30
CA LEU A 17 0.69 -16.84 -21.76
C LEU A 17 -0.75 -17.15 -22.18
N LYS A 18 -1.44 -18.05 -21.46
CA LYS A 18 -2.87 -18.37 -21.71
C LYS A 18 -3.74 -17.11 -21.72
N VAL A 19 -3.56 -16.22 -20.75
CA VAL A 19 -4.34 -14.97 -20.64
C VAL A 19 -4.05 -14.04 -21.82
N LEU A 20 -2.80 -13.95 -22.28
CA LEU A 20 -2.48 -13.15 -23.45
C LEU A 20 -3.05 -13.78 -24.72
N GLU A 21 -2.91 -15.08 -24.94
CA GLU A 21 -3.42 -15.74 -26.15
C GLU A 21 -4.96 -15.72 -26.24
N GLU A 22 -5.66 -15.69 -25.10
CA GLU A 22 -7.13 -15.65 -25.07
C GLU A 22 -7.73 -14.32 -25.57
N ASP A 23 -7.06 -13.18 -25.35
CA ASP A 23 -7.55 -11.86 -25.75
C ASP A 23 -6.45 -11.01 -26.44
N PRO A 24 -6.57 -10.73 -27.75
CA PRO A 24 -5.62 -9.89 -28.48
C PRO A 24 -5.57 -8.44 -27.96
N GLU A 25 -6.63 -7.95 -27.30
CA GLU A 25 -6.68 -6.62 -26.72
C GLU A 25 -5.90 -6.52 -25.39
N VAL A 26 -5.47 -7.65 -24.80
CA VAL A 26 -4.62 -7.65 -23.60
C VAL A 26 -3.15 -7.44 -24.00
N GLY A 27 -2.61 -6.29 -23.61
CA GLY A 27 -1.21 -5.92 -23.90
C GLY A 27 -0.22 -6.35 -22.82
N GLY A 28 -0.71 -6.64 -21.60
CA GLY A 28 0.11 -7.12 -20.50
C GLY A 28 -0.69 -7.82 -19.40
N VAL A 29 -0.04 -8.75 -18.70
CA VAL A 29 -0.61 -9.53 -17.60
C VAL A 29 0.40 -9.63 -16.44
N GLY A 30 -0.10 -9.51 -15.21
CA GLY A 30 0.65 -9.79 -13.99
C GLY A 30 0.16 -11.03 -13.25
N GLY A 31 1.00 -11.58 -12.37
CA GLY A 31 0.63 -12.69 -11.48
C GLY A 31 0.49 -12.30 -10.01
N ASP A 32 0.17 -13.29 -9.17
CA ASP A 32 0.10 -13.19 -7.72
C ASP A 32 1.51 -13.19 -7.12
N VAL A 33 1.95 -12.01 -6.69
CA VAL A 33 3.23 -11.83 -6.01
C VAL A 33 3.03 -12.05 -4.52
N GLN A 34 3.72 -13.04 -3.98
CA GLN A 34 3.70 -13.37 -2.55
C GLN A 34 5.02 -12.97 -1.89
N ILE A 35 5.02 -12.86 -0.56
CA ILE A 35 6.23 -12.54 0.19
C ILE A 35 6.95 -13.83 0.59
N LEU A 36 8.20 -13.96 0.16
CA LEU A 36 9.10 -15.08 0.47
C LEU A 36 9.44 -15.09 1.97
N ASN A 37 10.03 -14.01 2.46
CA ASN A 37 10.55 -13.87 3.82
C ASN A 37 9.52 -13.35 4.84
N LYS A 38 8.27 -13.84 4.75
CA LYS A 38 7.11 -13.32 5.49
C LYS A 38 7.16 -13.51 7.00
N TYR A 39 8.06 -14.34 7.51
CA TYR A 39 8.19 -14.59 8.95
C TYR A 39 9.47 -14.00 9.56
N ASP A 40 10.31 -13.33 8.76
CA ASP A 40 11.54 -12.70 9.27
C ASP A 40 11.27 -11.54 10.25
N SER A 41 10.14 -10.84 10.11
CA SER A 41 9.74 -9.78 11.03
C SER A 41 8.24 -9.51 10.99
N TRP A 42 7.76 -8.75 11.98
CA TRP A 42 6.39 -8.27 12.00
C TRP A 42 6.04 -7.40 10.76
N ILE A 43 7.03 -6.69 10.20
CA ILE A 43 6.86 -5.89 8.98
C ILE A 43 6.72 -6.78 7.76
N SER A 44 7.60 -7.78 7.58
CA SER A 44 7.49 -8.68 6.43
C SER A 44 6.20 -9.49 6.48
N PHE A 45 5.77 -9.87 7.69
CA PHE A 45 4.48 -10.50 7.92
C PHE A 45 3.30 -9.60 7.52
N LEU A 46 3.25 -8.36 8.01
CA LEU A 46 2.19 -7.42 7.65
C LEU A 46 2.19 -7.07 6.16
N SER A 47 3.36 -6.98 5.53
CA SER A 47 3.49 -6.86 4.08
C SER A 47 2.87 -8.07 3.37
N SER A 48 3.07 -9.30 3.89
CA SER A 48 2.52 -10.51 3.27
C SER A 48 0.98 -10.55 3.25
N VAL A 49 0.33 -10.13 4.32
CA VAL A 49 -1.14 -10.06 4.36
C VAL A 49 -1.63 -8.93 3.45
N ARG A 50 -0.94 -7.78 3.41
CA ARG A 50 -1.27 -6.66 2.53
C ARG A 50 -1.14 -7.01 1.06
N TYR A 51 -0.08 -7.74 0.69
CA TYR A 51 0.16 -8.22 -0.66
C TYR A 51 -0.97 -9.11 -1.11
N TRP A 52 -1.41 -10.05 -0.26
CA TRP A 52 -2.55 -10.91 -0.61
C TRP A 52 -3.80 -10.07 -0.95
N MET A 53 -4.13 -9.06 -0.14
CA MET A 53 -5.24 -8.14 -0.45
C MET A 53 -5.00 -7.32 -1.72
N ALA A 54 -3.75 -6.90 -1.98
CA ALA A 54 -3.38 -6.16 -3.18
C ALA A 54 -3.66 -6.98 -4.44
N PHE A 55 -3.14 -8.20 -4.51
CA PHE A 55 -3.23 -9.02 -5.71
C PHE A 55 -4.59 -9.70 -5.85
N ASN A 56 -5.07 -10.34 -4.80
CA ASN A 56 -6.24 -11.22 -4.88
C ASN A 56 -7.58 -10.49 -4.72
N VAL A 57 -7.58 -9.20 -4.35
CA VAL A 57 -8.79 -8.37 -4.28
C VAL A 57 -8.67 -7.16 -5.19
N GLU A 58 -7.67 -6.29 -4.96
CA GLU A 58 -7.56 -5.02 -5.69
C GLU A 58 -7.19 -5.26 -7.17
N ARG A 59 -6.13 -6.02 -7.45
CA ARG A 59 -5.71 -6.35 -8.83
C ARG A 59 -6.68 -7.29 -9.53
N ALA A 60 -7.29 -8.23 -8.80
CA ALA A 60 -8.36 -9.06 -9.34
C ALA A 60 -9.54 -8.22 -9.83
N CYS A 61 -9.99 -7.23 -9.05
CA CYS A 61 -11.04 -6.30 -9.45
C CYS A 61 -10.62 -5.45 -10.67
N GLN A 62 -9.41 -4.89 -10.66
CA GLN A 62 -8.90 -4.15 -11.82
C GLN A 62 -8.79 -5.04 -13.07
N SER A 63 -8.41 -6.30 -12.93
CA SER A 63 -8.33 -7.28 -14.02
C SER A 63 -9.69 -7.53 -14.64
N TYR A 64 -10.75 -7.65 -13.83
CA TYR A 64 -12.12 -7.77 -14.34
C TYR A 64 -12.44 -6.63 -15.32
N PHE A 65 -12.10 -5.40 -14.97
CA PHE A 65 -12.28 -4.21 -15.81
C PHE A 65 -11.15 -3.97 -16.85
N GLY A 66 -10.18 -4.88 -16.96
CA GLY A 66 -9.07 -4.79 -17.92
C GLY A 66 -8.11 -3.63 -17.67
N CYS A 67 -8.06 -3.10 -16.45
CA CYS A 67 -7.39 -1.85 -16.11
C CYS A 67 -6.41 -1.99 -14.94
N VAL A 68 -5.65 -3.09 -14.88
CA VAL A 68 -4.57 -3.22 -13.90
C VAL A 68 -3.58 -2.08 -14.08
N GLN A 69 -3.56 -1.13 -13.16
CA GLN A 69 -2.79 0.11 -13.30
C GLN A 69 -1.28 -0.06 -13.01
N CYS A 70 -0.89 -1.21 -12.43
CA CYS A 70 0.49 -1.53 -12.12
C CYS A 70 0.67 -3.04 -12.10
N ILE A 71 1.19 -3.60 -13.18
CA ILE A 71 1.72 -4.96 -13.21
C ILE A 71 3.08 -4.91 -12.51
N SER A 72 3.22 -5.66 -11.42
CA SER A 72 4.38 -5.56 -10.54
C SER A 72 5.64 -6.15 -11.18
N GLY A 73 6.79 -5.50 -10.94
CA GLY A 73 8.12 -5.92 -11.42
C GLY A 73 8.46 -7.41 -11.22
N PRO A 74 8.15 -8.05 -10.07
CA PRO A 74 8.45 -9.46 -9.82
C PRO A 74 7.85 -10.44 -10.83
N LEU A 75 6.67 -10.15 -11.39
CA LEU A 75 5.96 -11.11 -12.25
C LEU A 75 5.03 -10.39 -13.23
N GLY A 76 5.57 -10.07 -14.41
CA GLY A 76 4.81 -9.45 -15.48
C GLY A 76 5.21 -9.94 -16.87
N MET A 77 4.23 -10.13 -17.74
CA MET A 77 4.39 -10.51 -19.14
C MET A 77 3.67 -9.52 -20.06
N TYR A 78 4.28 -9.18 -21.19
CA TYR A 78 3.81 -8.16 -22.11
C TYR A 78 4.00 -8.61 -23.56
N ARG A 79 3.13 -8.15 -24.46
CA ARG A 79 3.30 -8.42 -25.90
C ARG A 79 4.52 -7.66 -26.43
N ASN A 80 5.50 -8.38 -26.97
CA ASN A 80 6.70 -7.76 -27.50
C ASN A 80 6.39 -6.78 -28.66
N SER A 81 5.47 -7.14 -29.56
CA SER A 81 5.05 -6.27 -30.68
C SER A 81 4.49 -4.91 -30.21
N LEU A 82 3.87 -4.87 -29.03
CA LEU A 82 3.40 -3.63 -28.41
C LEU A 82 4.55 -2.88 -27.72
N LEU A 83 5.42 -3.58 -26.98
CA LEU A 83 6.57 -2.97 -26.30
C LEU A 83 7.47 -2.21 -27.27
N GLN A 84 7.76 -2.79 -28.45
CA GLN A 84 8.61 -2.15 -29.46
C GLN A 84 8.09 -0.79 -29.93
N GLN A 85 6.79 -0.50 -29.76
CA GLN A 85 6.20 0.79 -30.16
C GLN A 85 6.53 1.93 -29.19
N PHE A 86 6.94 1.63 -27.95
CA PHE A 86 7.18 2.64 -26.93
C PHE A 86 8.39 2.40 -26.03
N LEU A 87 9.22 1.40 -26.34
CA LEU A 87 10.39 1.03 -25.54
C LEU A 87 11.34 2.23 -25.33
N GLU A 88 11.63 2.96 -26.41
CA GLU A 88 12.49 4.16 -26.36
C GLU A 88 11.91 5.26 -25.46
N PRO A 89 10.66 5.73 -25.68
CA PRO A 89 10.00 6.65 -24.74
C PRO A 89 9.95 6.18 -23.28
N TRP A 90 9.76 4.87 -23.06
CA TRP A 90 9.75 4.29 -21.72
C TRP A 90 11.13 4.35 -21.05
N TYR A 91 12.20 4.00 -21.77
CA TYR A 91 13.57 3.99 -21.25
C TYR A 91 14.11 5.42 -20.97
N HIS A 92 13.70 6.38 -21.80
CA HIS A 92 14.08 7.79 -21.68
C HIS A 92 13.09 8.62 -20.86
N GLN A 93 12.22 7.98 -20.05
CA GLN A 93 11.24 8.69 -19.24
C GLN A 93 11.88 9.78 -18.38
N THR A 94 11.35 11.00 -18.50
CA THR A 94 11.66 12.13 -17.63
C THR A 94 10.40 12.65 -16.95
N PHE A 95 10.56 13.23 -15.77
CA PHE A 95 9.50 13.94 -15.07
C PHE A 95 10.08 15.23 -14.48
N LEU A 96 9.46 16.37 -14.84
CA LEU A 96 9.91 17.70 -14.46
C LEU A 96 11.43 17.90 -14.69
N GLY A 97 11.90 17.49 -15.87
CA GLY A 97 13.29 17.63 -16.32
C GLY A 97 14.29 16.62 -15.77
N SER A 98 13.87 15.71 -14.87
CA SER A 98 14.75 14.69 -14.29
C SER A 98 14.45 13.30 -14.82
N LYS A 99 15.49 12.49 -15.11
CA LYS A 99 15.31 11.08 -15.49
C LYS A 99 14.65 10.30 -14.35
N CYS A 100 13.61 9.53 -14.67
CA CYS A 100 12.97 8.65 -13.70
C CYS A 100 13.84 7.40 -13.49
N SER A 101 14.18 7.10 -12.23
CA SER A 101 15.03 5.95 -11.86
C SER A 101 14.30 4.87 -11.05
N PHE A 102 12.99 5.00 -10.89
CA PHE A 102 12.17 4.07 -10.14
C PHE A 102 10.73 4.06 -10.64
N GLY A 103 10.08 2.90 -10.53
CA GLY A 103 8.69 2.70 -10.95
C GLY A 103 8.53 2.36 -12.42
N ASP A 104 9.55 1.73 -12.99
CA ASP A 104 9.60 1.37 -14.42
C ASP A 104 8.51 0.37 -14.78
N ASP A 105 8.10 -0.48 -13.83
CA ASP A 105 7.00 -1.44 -13.93
C ASP A 105 5.63 -0.75 -14.06
N ARG A 106 5.37 0.26 -13.23
CA ARG A 106 4.16 1.08 -13.31
C ARG A 106 4.15 1.93 -14.58
N HIS A 107 5.29 2.50 -14.96
CA HIS A 107 5.36 3.26 -16.20
C HIS A 107 5.13 2.37 -17.42
N LEU A 108 5.72 1.18 -17.44
CA LEU A 108 5.51 0.18 -18.49
C LEU A 108 4.03 -0.19 -18.62
N THR A 109 3.36 -0.42 -17.50
CA THR A 109 1.91 -0.69 -17.46
C THR A 109 1.10 0.50 -18.00
N ASN A 110 1.44 1.72 -17.56
CA ASN A 110 0.81 2.94 -18.06
C ASN A 110 0.99 3.14 -19.56
N ARG A 111 2.15 2.78 -20.13
CA ARG A 111 2.38 2.85 -21.57
C ARG A 111 1.47 1.89 -22.32
N VAL A 112 1.30 0.65 -21.85
CA VAL A 112 0.31 -0.30 -22.42
C VAL A 112 -1.09 0.30 -22.41
N LEU A 113 -1.53 0.84 -21.27
CA LEU A 113 -2.84 1.49 -21.13
C LEU A 113 -2.96 2.73 -22.05
N SER A 114 -1.90 3.51 -22.24
CA SER A 114 -1.95 4.69 -23.11
C SER A 114 -2.21 4.35 -24.59
N PHE A 115 -1.89 3.13 -25.02
CA PHE A 115 -2.19 2.60 -26.35
C PHE A 115 -3.61 2.01 -26.45
N GLY A 116 -4.41 2.02 -25.38
CA GLY A 116 -5.77 1.49 -25.35
C GLY A 116 -5.85 -0.03 -25.11
N TYR A 117 -4.73 -0.70 -24.88
CA TYR A 117 -4.72 -2.13 -24.56
C TYR A 117 -5.15 -2.37 -23.11
N LYS A 118 -5.82 -3.49 -22.87
CA LYS A 118 -6.17 -3.98 -21.54
C LYS A 118 -4.93 -4.49 -20.82
N THR A 119 -4.94 -4.37 -19.49
CA THR A 119 -3.96 -5.00 -18.60
C THR A 119 -4.68 -5.90 -17.60
N LYS A 120 -4.18 -7.13 -17.44
CA LYS A 120 -4.83 -8.18 -16.66
C LYS A 120 -3.98 -8.68 -15.50
N PHE A 121 -4.62 -9.40 -14.60
CA PHE A 121 -4.00 -10.17 -13.53
C PHE A 121 -4.58 -11.58 -13.49
N THR A 122 -3.73 -12.57 -13.20
CA THR A 122 -4.12 -13.97 -12.98
C THR A 122 -3.54 -14.52 -11.68
N ALA A 123 -4.40 -15.03 -10.79
CA ALA A 123 -3.98 -15.64 -9.54
C ALA A 123 -3.34 -17.05 -9.71
N ARG A 124 -3.43 -17.62 -10.93
CA ARG A 124 -2.82 -18.91 -11.26
C ARG A 124 -1.33 -18.81 -11.55
N SER A 125 -0.85 -17.62 -11.91
CA SER A 125 0.58 -17.35 -12.07
C SER A 125 1.12 -16.79 -10.78
N GLN A 126 2.06 -17.48 -10.13
CA GLN A 126 2.53 -17.13 -8.79
C GLN A 126 4.04 -16.93 -8.74
N CYS A 127 4.50 -16.05 -7.85
CA CYS A 127 5.90 -15.94 -7.48
C CYS A 127 6.06 -15.51 -6.02
N GLN A 128 7.28 -15.63 -5.50
CA GLN A 128 7.64 -15.16 -4.17
C GLN A 128 8.82 -14.19 -4.26
N THR A 129 8.67 -12.99 -3.70
CA THR A 129 9.71 -11.95 -3.68
C THR A 129 10.05 -11.55 -2.25
N GLU A 130 11.26 -11.05 -2.04
CA GLU A 130 11.68 -10.53 -0.73
C GLU A 130 11.04 -9.18 -0.41
N THR A 131 10.81 -8.92 0.87
CA THR A 131 10.39 -7.60 1.38
C THR A 131 11.31 -7.13 2.50
N PRO A 132 11.48 -5.81 2.69
CA PRO A 132 12.30 -5.30 3.79
C PRO A 132 11.77 -5.75 5.16
N THR A 133 12.67 -6.28 6.00
CA THR A 133 12.34 -6.75 7.35
C THR A 133 12.36 -5.63 8.40
N GLN A 134 13.16 -4.59 8.16
CA GLN A 134 13.29 -3.43 9.04
C GLN A 134 12.27 -2.34 8.69
N TYR A 135 11.57 -1.79 9.69
CA TYR A 135 10.54 -0.76 9.52
C TYR A 135 10.99 0.43 8.68
N LEU A 136 12.18 0.98 8.96
CA LEU A 136 12.66 2.16 8.23
C LEU A 136 13.07 1.85 6.78
N ARG A 137 13.57 0.64 6.49
CA ARG A 137 13.81 0.20 5.09
C ARG A 137 12.49 0.03 4.35
N TRP A 138 11.50 -0.58 5.00
CA TRP A 138 10.14 -0.69 4.47
C TRP A 138 9.55 0.69 4.19
N LEU A 139 9.63 1.63 5.13
CA LEU A 139 9.09 2.98 4.97
C LEU A 139 9.75 3.77 3.82
N ASN A 140 11.08 3.62 3.66
CA ASN A 140 11.81 4.17 2.52
C ASN A 140 11.31 3.56 1.19
N GLN A 141 11.06 2.24 1.15
CA GLN A 141 10.49 1.57 -0.01
C GLN A 141 9.07 2.09 -0.32
N GLN A 142 8.21 2.22 0.70
CA GLN A 142 6.85 2.73 0.53
C GLN A 142 6.80 4.19 0.06
N THR A 143 7.71 5.02 0.56
CA THR A 143 7.89 6.41 0.10
C THR A 143 8.26 6.43 -1.39
N ARG A 144 9.22 5.59 -1.82
CA ARG A 144 9.61 5.47 -3.23
C ARG A 144 8.46 5.01 -4.11
N TRP A 145 7.70 4.00 -3.69
CA TRP A 145 6.52 3.54 -4.42
C TRP A 145 5.45 4.62 -4.54
N SER A 146 5.27 5.43 -3.49
CA SER A 146 4.34 6.56 -3.48
C SER A 146 4.76 7.66 -4.45
N LYS A 147 6.07 7.95 -4.59
CA LYS A 147 6.57 8.90 -5.60
C LYS A 147 6.25 8.45 -7.02
N SER A 148 6.59 7.21 -7.34
CA SER A 148 6.23 6.62 -8.63
C SER A 148 4.71 6.66 -8.82
N TYR A 149 3.93 6.37 -7.78
CA TYR A 149 2.47 6.35 -7.90
C TYR A 149 1.93 7.71 -8.29
N PHE A 150 2.30 8.79 -7.59
CA PHE A 150 1.79 10.13 -7.92
C PHE A 150 2.23 10.60 -9.30
N ARG A 151 3.47 10.31 -9.70
CA ARG A 151 3.96 10.61 -11.04
C ARG A 151 3.12 9.89 -12.09
N GLU A 152 3.02 8.58 -11.96
CA GLU A 152 2.30 7.74 -12.90
C GLU A 152 0.80 7.99 -12.87
N TRP A 153 0.23 8.44 -11.76
CA TRP A 153 -1.17 8.85 -11.66
C TRP A 153 -1.47 10.08 -12.53
N LEU A 154 -0.58 11.08 -12.54
CA LEU A 154 -0.69 12.25 -13.43
C LEU A 154 -0.60 11.85 -14.90
N TYR A 155 0.32 10.95 -15.25
CA TYR A 155 0.40 10.40 -16.60
C TYR A 155 -0.88 9.63 -16.95
N ASN A 156 -1.33 8.74 -16.07
CA ASN A 156 -2.49 7.88 -16.30
C ASN A 156 -3.77 8.68 -16.57
N ALA A 157 -3.92 9.84 -15.91
CA ALA A 157 -5.06 10.73 -16.09
C ALA A 157 -5.25 11.19 -17.55
N LEU A 158 -4.18 11.22 -18.36
CA LEU A 158 -4.24 11.62 -19.77
C LEU A 158 -4.97 10.60 -20.65
N TRP A 159 -5.16 9.36 -20.19
CA TRP A 159 -5.73 8.26 -20.99
C TRP A 159 -6.94 7.57 -20.33
N PHE A 160 -7.50 8.13 -19.26
CA PHE A 160 -8.71 7.59 -18.63
C PHE A 160 -9.89 7.38 -19.59
N HIS A 161 -10.04 8.26 -20.59
CA HIS A 161 -11.07 8.17 -21.63
C HIS A 161 -10.95 6.93 -22.54
N LYS A 162 -9.81 6.24 -22.53
CA LYS A 162 -9.58 5.02 -23.31
C LYS A 162 -10.01 3.74 -22.59
N HIS A 163 -10.39 3.83 -21.31
CA HIS A 163 -10.61 2.68 -20.44
C HIS A 163 -11.96 2.75 -19.73
N SER A 164 -12.27 1.71 -18.96
CA SER A 164 -13.51 1.63 -18.19
C SER A 164 -13.67 2.80 -17.21
N LEU A 165 -14.92 3.21 -16.97
CA LEU A 165 -15.24 4.23 -15.95
C LEU A 165 -14.76 3.82 -14.55
N TRP A 166 -14.64 2.51 -14.29
CA TRP A 166 -14.08 1.98 -13.05
C TRP A 166 -12.64 2.44 -12.83
N MET A 167 -11.81 2.41 -13.87
CA MET A 167 -10.42 2.88 -13.78
C MET A 167 -10.34 4.34 -13.36
N THR A 168 -11.18 5.20 -13.95
CA THR A 168 -11.28 6.63 -13.60
C THR A 168 -11.73 6.80 -12.16
N TYR A 169 -12.82 6.14 -11.75
CA TYR A 169 -13.34 6.17 -10.39
C TYR A 169 -12.27 5.76 -9.37
N GLU A 170 -11.66 4.58 -9.56
CA GLU A 170 -10.63 4.06 -8.66
C GLU A 170 -9.48 5.05 -8.56
N SER A 171 -8.94 5.52 -9.69
CA SER A 171 -7.79 6.42 -9.72
C SER A 171 -8.06 7.76 -9.05
N VAL A 172 -9.25 8.34 -9.22
CA VAL A 172 -9.64 9.59 -8.56
C VAL A 172 -9.75 9.35 -7.06
N VAL A 173 -10.46 8.31 -6.62
CA VAL A 173 -10.62 8.00 -5.20
C VAL A 173 -9.25 7.74 -4.55
N THR A 174 -8.42 6.86 -5.12
CA THR A 174 -7.10 6.52 -4.52
C THR A 174 -6.11 7.67 -4.58
N GLY A 175 -6.21 8.53 -5.60
CA GLY A 175 -5.42 9.75 -5.74
C GLY A 175 -5.73 10.80 -4.69
N PHE A 176 -7.02 11.09 -4.46
CA PHE A 176 -7.43 12.19 -3.58
C PHE A 176 -7.68 11.79 -2.12
N PHE A 177 -8.08 10.54 -1.85
CA PHE A 177 -8.41 10.06 -0.50
C PHE A 177 -7.33 10.34 0.57
N PRO A 178 -6.01 10.20 0.29
CA PRO A 178 -4.98 10.55 1.27
C PRO A 178 -5.04 12.01 1.74
N PHE A 179 -5.38 12.97 0.87
CA PHE A 179 -5.44 14.39 1.24
C PHE A 179 -6.66 14.69 2.08
N PHE A 180 -7.81 14.14 1.71
CA PHE A 180 -9.03 14.22 2.53
C PHE A 180 -8.76 13.68 3.94
N LEU A 181 -8.10 12.52 4.03
CA LEU A 181 -7.81 11.90 5.32
C LEU A 181 -6.84 12.73 6.17
N VAL A 182 -5.80 13.32 5.57
CA VAL A 182 -4.90 14.25 6.27
C VAL A 182 -5.66 15.47 6.79
N ALA A 183 -6.49 16.09 5.95
CA ALA A 183 -7.28 17.25 6.34
C ALA A 183 -8.25 16.92 7.47
N THR A 184 -8.95 15.78 7.38
CA THR A 184 -9.84 15.29 8.44
C THR A 184 -9.09 15.06 9.74
N VAL A 185 -7.96 14.36 9.72
CA VAL A 185 -7.18 14.09 10.93
C VAL A 185 -6.71 15.40 11.58
N ILE A 186 -6.12 16.33 10.82
CA ILE A 186 -5.67 17.61 11.36
C ILE A 186 -6.86 18.40 11.92
N HIS A 187 -7.98 18.43 11.21
CA HIS A 187 -9.18 19.12 11.68
C HIS A 187 -9.69 18.53 13.01
N LEU A 188 -9.81 17.21 13.12
CA LEU A 188 -10.28 16.55 14.33
C LEU A 188 -9.35 16.77 15.52
N PHE A 189 -8.04 16.80 15.29
CA PHE A 189 -7.03 16.96 16.35
C PHE A 189 -6.84 18.41 16.82
N TYR A 190 -7.30 19.42 16.08
CA TYR A 190 -7.13 20.83 16.47
C TYR A 190 -8.45 21.60 16.64
N ARG A 191 -9.56 21.09 16.10
CA ARG A 191 -10.89 21.70 16.21
C ARG A 191 -11.92 20.78 16.86
N GLY A 192 -11.59 19.49 17.00
CA GLY A 192 -12.46 18.52 17.64
C GLY A 192 -12.23 18.38 19.14
N ARG A 193 -13.09 17.57 19.76
CA ARG A 193 -13.00 17.10 21.14
C ARG A 193 -12.20 15.79 21.23
N LEU A 194 -11.74 15.41 22.43
CA LEU A 194 -11.08 14.11 22.66
C LEU A 194 -11.97 12.95 22.21
N TRP A 195 -13.28 13.07 22.41
CA TRP A 195 -14.24 12.07 21.95
C TRP A 195 -14.22 11.90 20.42
N ASN A 196 -14.05 12.99 19.66
CA ASN A 196 -13.99 12.94 18.21
C ASN A 196 -12.73 12.20 17.73
N ILE A 197 -11.59 12.42 18.41
CA ILE A 197 -10.34 11.71 18.14
C ILE A 197 -10.51 10.21 18.42
N LEU A 198 -11.09 9.86 19.56
CA LEU A 198 -11.34 8.46 19.93
C LEU A 198 -12.31 7.78 18.96
N LEU A 199 -13.41 8.44 18.60
CA LEU A 199 -14.38 7.94 17.62
C LEU A 199 -13.74 7.72 16.26
N PHE A 200 -12.86 8.62 15.83
CA PHE A 200 -12.10 8.45 14.59
C PHE A 200 -11.20 7.22 14.64
N LEU A 201 -10.46 7.03 15.74
CA LEU A 201 -9.60 5.87 15.93
C LEU A 201 -10.40 4.55 15.95
N LEU A 202 -11.54 4.52 16.64
CA LEU A 202 -12.48 3.39 16.64
C LEU A 202 -13.05 3.11 15.24
N THR A 203 -13.35 4.15 14.47
CA THR A 203 -13.84 4.02 13.09
C THR A 203 -12.76 3.40 12.19
N VAL A 204 -11.50 3.83 12.31
CA VAL A 204 -10.37 3.24 11.58
C VAL A 204 -10.19 1.76 11.95
N GLN A 205 -10.30 1.41 13.23
CA GLN A 205 -10.25 0.02 13.69
C GLN A 205 -11.41 -0.81 13.12
N LEU A 206 -12.64 -0.30 13.19
CA LEU A 206 -13.82 -0.97 12.67
C LEU A 206 -13.69 -1.25 11.17
N VAL A 207 -13.31 -0.25 10.37
CA VAL A 207 -13.08 -0.43 8.93
C VAL A 207 -11.96 -1.44 8.68
N GLY A 208 -10.88 -1.40 9.47
CA GLY A 208 -9.80 -2.38 9.43
C GLY A 208 -10.30 -3.80 9.72
N MET A 209 -11.13 -3.99 10.74
CA MET A 209 -11.72 -5.28 11.12
C MET A 209 -12.68 -5.78 10.05
N VAL A 210 -13.54 -4.94 9.48
CA VAL A 210 -14.44 -5.33 8.38
C VAL A 210 -13.64 -5.86 7.19
N LYS A 211 -12.59 -5.13 6.78
CA LYS A 211 -11.69 -5.57 5.70
C LYS A 211 -10.98 -6.87 6.04
N ALA A 212 -10.49 -7.01 7.27
CA ALA A 212 -9.77 -8.19 7.71
C ALA A 212 -10.67 -9.44 7.79
N THR A 213 -11.89 -9.28 8.30
CA THR A 213 -12.91 -10.33 8.35
C THR A 213 -13.32 -10.77 6.94
N TYR A 214 -13.58 -9.83 6.03
CA TYR A 214 -13.82 -10.15 4.62
C TYR A 214 -12.66 -10.94 4.01
N ALA A 215 -11.42 -10.53 4.27
CA ALA A 215 -10.23 -11.22 3.82
C ALA A 215 -10.07 -12.63 4.44
N CYS A 216 -10.45 -12.83 5.70
CA CYS A 216 -10.46 -14.14 6.36
C CYS A 216 -11.41 -15.10 5.64
N PHE A 217 -12.63 -14.65 5.33
CA PHE A 217 -13.62 -15.46 4.62
C PHE A 217 -13.16 -15.79 3.20
N LEU A 218 -12.71 -14.80 2.44
CA LEU A 218 -12.30 -15.00 1.04
C LEU A 218 -11.04 -15.89 0.93
N ARG A 219 -10.07 -15.74 1.84
CA ARG A 219 -8.86 -16.58 1.86
C ARG A 219 -9.07 -17.95 2.52
N GLY A 220 -10.12 -18.12 3.31
CA GLY A 220 -10.31 -19.29 4.17
C GLY A 220 -9.24 -19.44 5.27
N ARG A 221 -8.61 -18.34 5.71
CA ARG A 221 -7.53 -18.37 6.72
C ARG A 221 -7.65 -17.22 7.71
N LEU A 222 -7.74 -17.55 8.99
CA LEU A 222 -7.82 -16.58 10.10
C LEU A 222 -6.59 -15.65 10.20
N VAL A 223 -5.46 -16.03 9.61
CA VAL A 223 -4.26 -15.18 9.57
C VAL A 223 -4.50 -13.81 8.92
N MET A 224 -5.57 -13.67 8.13
CA MET A 224 -5.94 -12.39 7.52
C MET A 224 -6.50 -11.38 8.52
N ILE A 225 -6.81 -11.77 9.76
CA ILE A 225 -7.28 -10.84 10.80
C ILE A 225 -6.26 -9.72 11.04
N PHE A 226 -4.96 -10.02 10.88
CA PHE A 226 -3.88 -9.03 11.03
C PHE A 226 -3.88 -7.95 9.94
N MET A 227 -4.70 -8.07 8.88
CA MET A 227 -4.93 -6.95 7.97
C MET A 227 -5.50 -5.72 8.67
N SER A 228 -6.21 -5.88 9.79
CA SER A 228 -6.73 -4.75 10.55
C SER A 228 -5.61 -3.87 11.13
N LEU A 229 -4.44 -4.45 11.41
CA LEU A 229 -3.24 -3.71 11.85
C LEU A 229 -2.65 -2.83 10.74
N TYR A 230 -2.85 -3.22 9.48
CA TYR A 230 -2.36 -2.44 8.34
C TYR A 230 -3.04 -1.06 8.25
N SER A 231 -4.30 -0.94 8.67
CA SER A 231 -4.99 0.35 8.73
C SER A 231 -4.25 1.35 9.64
N LEU A 232 -3.73 0.89 10.79
CA LEU A 232 -2.93 1.76 11.65
C LEU A 232 -1.62 2.16 10.98
N LEU A 233 -0.87 1.19 10.42
CA LEU A 233 0.36 1.50 9.68
C LEU A 233 0.12 2.48 8.54
N TYR A 234 -1.05 2.39 7.90
CA TYR A 234 -1.44 3.35 6.89
C TYR A 234 -1.56 4.76 7.48
N MET A 235 -2.27 4.91 8.60
CA MET A 235 -2.49 6.21 9.26
C MET A 235 -1.22 6.81 9.89
N SER A 236 -0.40 5.99 10.54
CA SER A 236 0.79 6.46 11.25
C SER A 236 1.99 6.67 10.34
N SER A 237 2.12 5.85 9.30
CA SER A 237 3.38 5.72 8.55
C SER A 237 3.21 6.05 7.07
N LEU A 238 2.26 5.41 6.39
CA LEU A 238 2.11 5.57 4.93
C LEU A 238 1.49 6.90 4.53
N LEU A 239 0.52 7.38 5.31
CA LEU A 239 -0.16 8.64 5.04
C LEU A 239 0.82 9.83 5.01
N PRO A 240 1.63 10.08 6.04
CA PRO A 240 2.63 11.15 5.96
C PRO A 240 3.74 10.86 4.94
N ALA A 241 4.11 9.58 4.73
CA ALA A 241 5.06 9.21 3.68
C ALA A 241 4.55 9.55 2.28
N LYS A 242 3.24 9.43 2.01
CA LYS A 242 2.62 9.86 0.74
C LYS A 242 2.71 11.37 0.54
N ILE A 243 2.39 12.16 1.56
CA ILE A 243 2.51 13.62 1.48
C ILE A 243 3.95 14.03 1.23
N PHE A 244 4.90 13.44 1.96
CA PHE A 244 6.32 13.70 1.76
C PHE A 244 6.83 13.22 0.41
N ALA A 245 6.33 12.10 -0.10
CA ALA A 245 6.64 11.62 -1.44
C ALA A 245 6.22 12.63 -2.51
N LEU A 246 5.03 13.22 -2.39
CA LEU A 246 4.55 14.26 -3.30
C LEU A 246 5.43 15.52 -3.24
N LEU A 247 5.71 16.02 -2.03
CA LEU A 247 6.57 17.20 -1.83
C LEU A 247 8.00 17.01 -2.35
N THR A 248 8.46 15.76 -2.45
CA THR A 248 9.81 15.40 -2.89
C THR A 248 9.82 14.59 -4.19
N ILE A 249 8.77 14.68 -4.99
CA ILE A 249 8.54 13.85 -6.18
C ILE A 249 9.69 13.94 -7.21
N ASN A 250 10.31 15.12 -7.35
CA ASN A 250 11.41 15.37 -8.29
C ASN A 250 12.79 14.95 -7.78
N LYS A 251 12.92 14.59 -6.51
CA LYS A 251 14.21 14.19 -5.96
C LYS A 251 14.45 12.70 -6.27
N ALA A 252 15.46 12.40 -7.09
CA ALA A 252 15.83 11.03 -7.49
C ALA A 252 16.76 10.30 -6.50
N GLY A 253 17.43 11.01 -5.59
CA GLY A 253 18.54 10.51 -4.76
C GLY A 253 18.20 9.56 -3.59
N TRP A 254 17.03 8.94 -3.56
CA TRP A 254 16.54 8.16 -2.40
C TRP A 254 16.70 6.65 -2.55
N GLY A 255 17.56 6.21 -3.49
CA GLY A 255 17.82 4.80 -3.76
C GLY A 255 18.29 4.08 -2.49
N THR A 256 17.42 3.27 -1.89
CA THR A 256 17.84 2.25 -0.95
C THR A 256 18.30 1.06 -1.77
N SER A 257 19.58 0.72 -1.72
CA SER A 257 20.05 -0.54 -2.30
C SER A 257 19.35 -1.70 -1.58
N GLY A 258 18.68 -2.58 -2.33
CA GLY A 258 18.09 -3.82 -1.81
C GLY A 258 19.12 -4.68 -1.06
N ARG A 259 20.40 -4.58 -1.45
CA ARG A 259 21.52 -5.37 -0.92
C ARG A 259 22.12 -4.86 0.40
N LYS A 260 21.84 -3.62 0.82
CA LYS A 260 22.39 -3.09 2.08
C LYS A 260 21.55 -3.53 3.27
N LYS A 261 22.13 -4.34 4.17
CA LYS A 261 21.49 -4.81 5.41
C LYS A 261 21.34 -3.72 6.50
N ILE A 262 22.08 -2.61 6.38
CA ILE A 262 22.11 -1.52 7.37
C ILE A 262 21.33 -0.32 6.84
N VAL A 263 20.53 0.30 7.71
CA VAL A 263 19.86 1.57 7.42
C VAL A 263 20.89 2.69 7.45
N VAL A 264 21.22 3.23 6.28
CA VAL A 264 22.12 4.40 6.16
C VAL A 264 21.32 5.69 5.90
N ASN A 265 20.02 5.57 5.60
CA ASN A 265 19.16 6.70 5.25
C ASN A 265 17.98 6.82 6.22
N LEU A 266 18.06 7.82 7.10
CA LEU A 266 17.04 8.15 8.10
C LEU A 266 15.90 9.02 7.57
N ILE A 267 15.96 9.46 6.31
CA ILE A 267 15.02 10.47 5.81
C ILE A 267 13.60 9.93 5.69
N GLY A 268 13.42 8.61 5.53
CA GLY A 268 12.11 7.99 5.66
C GLY A 268 11.44 8.21 7.01
N ALA A 269 12.19 8.44 8.09
CA ALA A 269 11.63 8.71 9.42
C ALA A 269 11.06 10.13 9.55
N VAL A 270 11.63 11.11 8.83
CA VAL A 270 11.22 12.52 8.88
C VAL A 270 9.72 12.74 8.72
N PRO A 271 9.02 12.20 7.70
CA PRO A 271 7.58 12.38 7.57
C PRO A 271 6.81 11.86 8.77
N VAL A 272 7.21 10.71 9.31
CA VAL A 272 6.51 10.08 10.44
C VAL A 272 6.76 10.83 11.73
N THR A 273 7.99 11.33 11.96
CA THR A 273 8.30 12.12 13.15
C THR A 273 7.59 13.47 13.14
N VAL A 274 7.55 14.15 11.98
CA VAL A 274 6.81 15.41 11.82
C VAL A 274 5.32 15.18 12.02
N TRP A 275 4.77 14.11 11.43
CA TRP A 275 3.37 13.74 11.61
C TRP A 275 3.03 13.44 13.06
N ALA A 276 3.84 12.64 13.75
CA ALA A 276 3.65 12.34 15.16
C ALA A 276 3.70 13.61 16.04
N ALA A 277 4.62 14.54 15.75
CA ALA A 277 4.72 15.80 16.46
C ALA A 277 3.49 16.69 16.26
N ILE A 278 2.97 16.77 15.02
CA ILE A 278 1.73 17.50 14.71
C ILE A 278 0.55 16.89 15.47
N LEU A 279 0.38 15.57 15.42
CA LEU A 279 -0.72 14.90 16.13
C LEU A 279 -0.60 15.05 17.64
N LEU A 280 0.60 14.92 18.20
CA LEU A 280 0.82 15.13 19.64
C LEU A 280 0.49 16.56 20.05
N GLY A 281 0.93 17.56 19.26
CA GLY A 281 0.58 18.96 19.47
C GLY A 281 -0.93 19.21 19.43
N GLY A 282 -1.63 18.58 18.49
CA GLY A 282 -3.10 18.62 18.41
C GLY A 282 -3.76 18.03 19.66
N VAL A 283 -3.36 16.83 20.09
CA VAL A 283 -3.90 16.20 21.31
C VAL A 283 -3.66 17.08 22.54
N VAL A 284 -2.45 17.61 22.73
CA VAL A 284 -2.13 18.50 23.85
C VAL A 284 -2.98 19.77 23.81
N TYR A 285 -3.16 20.35 22.62
CA TYR A 285 -4.01 21.52 22.42
C TYR A 285 -5.48 21.23 22.74
N THR A 286 -6.04 20.13 22.25
CA THR A 286 -7.42 19.71 22.56
C THR A 286 -7.61 19.48 24.05
N ILE A 287 -6.66 18.79 24.72
CA ILE A 287 -6.70 18.60 26.18
C ILE A 287 -6.68 19.95 26.90
N TYR A 288 -5.80 20.87 26.49
CA TYR A 288 -5.72 22.19 27.10
C TYR A 288 -7.03 22.97 26.98
N CYS A 289 -7.68 22.93 25.82
CA CYS A 289 -8.98 23.56 25.62
C CYS A 289 -10.09 22.89 26.44
N GLU A 290 -10.13 21.55 26.50
CA GLU A 290 -11.15 20.82 27.25
C GLU A 290 -10.97 20.90 28.76
N VAL A 291 -9.76 21.11 29.29
CA VAL A 291 -9.58 21.37 30.73
C VAL A 291 -10.30 22.65 31.16
N GLN A 292 -10.53 23.58 30.23
CA GLN A 292 -11.27 24.83 30.48
C GLN A 292 -12.80 24.65 30.40
N GLU A 293 -13.29 23.54 29.84
CA GLU A 293 -14.72 23.22 29.72
C GLU A 293 -15.03 21.87 30.42
N PRO A 294 -15.76 21.83 31.53
CA PRO A 294 -16.01 20.57 32.23
C PRO A 294 -16.78 19.57 31.34
N PHE A 295 -16.24 18.35 31.23
CA PHE A 295 -16.91 17.25 30.53
C PHE A 295 -18.28 16.95 31.14
N SER A 296 -19.27 16.69 30.28
CA SER A 296 -20.52 16.06 30.71
C SER A 296 -20.25 14.64 31.24
N GLU A 297 -21.02 14.19 32.23
CA GLU A 297 -20.92 12.81 32.77
C GLU A 297 -21.09 11.75 31.67
N THR A 298 -21.94 12.03 30.67
CA THR A 298 -22.11 11.17 29.50
C THR A 298 -20.86 11.10 28.61
N GLU A 299 -20.18 12.23 28.39
CA GLU A 299 -18.95 12.29 27.59
C GLU A 299 -17.82 11.54 28.28
N LYS A 300 -17.69 11.68 29.61
CA LYS A 300 -16.72 10.92 30.41
C LYS A 300 -16.95 9.41 30.28
N ALA A 301 -18.21 8.97 30.44
CA ALA A 301 -18.55 7.56 30.34
C ALA A 301 -18.21 6.98 28.95
N LEU A 302 -18.54 7.72 27.88
CA LEU A 302 -18.23 7.32 26.50
C LEU A 302 -16.71 7.28 26.23
N LEU A 303 -15.96 8.27 26.72
CA LEU A 303 -14.51 8.30 26.60
C LEU A 303 -13.86 7.10 27.28
N ILE A 304 -14.28 6.76 28.50
CA ILE A 304 -13.76 5.60 29.23
C ILE A 304 -14.09 4.31 28.48
N ALA A 305 -15.37 4.11 28.13
CA ALA A 305 -15.81 2.90 27.44
C ALA A 305 -15.11 2.72 26.08
N GLY A 306 -15.02 3.79 25.29
CA GLY A 306 -14.35 3.77 23.99
C GLY A 306 -12.84 3.53 24.11
N THR A 307 -12.19 4.06 25.15
CA THR A 307 -10.76 3.83 25.40
C THR A 307 -10.49 2.38 25.79
N ILE A 308 -11.36 1.80 26.65
CA ILE A 308 -11.30 0.37 27.00
C ILE A 308 -11.48 -0.49 25.74
N LEU A 309 -12.49 -0.21 24.93
CA LEU A 309 -12.74 -0.93 23.68
C LEU A 309 -11.52 -0.86 22.73
N TYR A 310 -10.98 0.34 22.56
CA TYR A 310 -9.78 0.58 21.74
C TYR A 310 -8.58 -0.23 22.25
N ALA A 311 -8.35 -0.26 23.57
CA ALA A 311 -7.26 -0.99 24.20
C ALA A 311 -7.45 -2.51 24.12
N CYS A 312 -8.66 -3.02 24.34
CA CYS A 312 -8.99 -4.44 24.22
C CYS A 312 -8.69 -4.98 22.82
N TYR A 313 -9.01 -4.22 21.77
CA TYR A 313 -8.65 -4.59 20.39
C TYR A 313 -7.14 -4.83 20.23
N TRP A 314 -6.30 -3.93 20.75
CA TRP A 314 -4.84 -4.06 20.66
C TRP A 314 -4.33 -5.26 21.46
N LEU A 315 -4.86 -5.47 22.66
CA LEU A 315 -4.49 -6.59 23.50
C LEU A 315 -4.83 -7.92 22.82
N ILE A 316 -6.04 -8.05 22.26
CA ILE A 316 -6.47 -9.25 21.54
C ILE A 316 -5.55 -9.52 20.35
N LEU A 317 -5.27 -8.52 19.52
CA LEU A 317 -4.39 -8.70 18.36
C LEU A 317 -2.95 -9.01 18.74
N LEU A 318 -2.44 -8.44 19.82
CA LEU A 318 -1.11 -8.78 20.35
C LEU A 318 -1.07 -10.24 20.81
N VAL A 319 -2.07 -10.68 21.58
CA VAL A 319 -2.19 -12.08 22.02
C VAL A 319 -2.27 -13.03 20.83
N LEU A 320 -3.09 -12.72 19.83
CA LEU A 320 -3.19 -13.50 18.60
C LEU A 320 -1.87 -13.52 17.82
N TYR A 321 -1.17 -12.39 17.72
CA TYR A 321 0.11 -12.30 17.04
C TYR A 321 1.15 -13.19 17.73
N LEU A 322 1.25 -13.10 19.05
CA LEU A 322 2.16 -13.94 19.84
C LEU A 322 1.82 -15.43 19.70
N ALA A 323 0.53 -15.78 19.67
CA ALA A 323 0.08 -17.15 19.57
C ALA A 323 0.30 -17.78 18.18
N ILE A 324 0.01 -17.04 17.10
CA ILE A 324 -0.08 -17.56 15.73
C ILE A 324 1.17 -17.27 14.91
N VAL A 325 1.74 -16.07 15.05
CA VAL A 325 2.77 -15.53 14.15
C VAL A 325 4.15 -15.57 14.79
N ALA A 326 4.30 -15.09 16.02
CA ALA A 326 5.62 -15.02 16.67
C ALA A 326 6.28 -16.40 16.80
N LYS A 327 5.49 -17.46 17.03
CA LYS A 327 5.98 -18.85 17.04
C LYS A 327 6.58 -19.29 15.70
N ARG A 328 6.12 -18.72 14.58
CA ARG A 328 6.64 -19.02 13.23
C ARG A 328 7.85 -18.14 12.91
N CYS A 329 7.89 -16.89 13.38
CA CYS A 329 9.05 -16.02 13.24
C CYS A 329 10.30 -16.53 13.95
N ASN A 330 10.14 -17.23 15.08
CA ASN A 330 11.26 -17.77 15.85
C ASN A 330 11.76 -19.15 15.38
N LYS A 331 11.02 -19.83 14.49
CA LYS A 331 11.54 -21.01 13.80
C LYS A 331 12.40 -20.53 12.64
N ARG A 332 13.67 -20.22 12.91
CA ARG A 332 14.68 -20.22 11.83
C ARG A 332 14.66 -21.64 11.24
N GLU A 333 14.39 -21.73 9.95
CA GLU A 333 14.66 -22.96 9.19
C GLU A 333 16.17 -23.21 9.32
N GLU A 334 16.52 -24.33 9.97
CA GLU A 334 17.88 -24.90 9.95
C GLU A 334 18.24 -25.38 8.54
#